data_AF-H0Y5L7-F1
#
_entry.id   AF-H0Y5L7-F1
#
_cell.length_a   1.000
_cell.length_b   1.000
_cell.length_c   1.000
_cell.angle_alpha   90.00
_cell.angle_beta   90.00
_cell.angle_gamma   90.00
#
_symmetry.space_group_name_H-M   'P 1'
#
loop_
_entity.id
_entity.type
_entity.pdbx_description
1 polymer ?
#
loop_
_entity_poly.entity_id
_entity_poly.type
_entity_poly.pdbx_seq_one_letter_code
_entity_poly.pdbx_strand_id
1 'polypeptide(L)'
;MAFEVRASYSDGKLKAPPKPCAGNQGTQITVEDLFYNIATRRKALKNPSEEYGKILEVVGRYSVHNAGISFSVKKQGETVADVRTLPNASTVDNIRSIFGNAVSRELIEIGCEDKTLAFKMNGYISNANYSVKKCIFLLFINL
;
A
#
# COMPACT_ATOMS: atom_id res chain seq x y z
N MET A 1 22.65 -22.87 3.40
CA MET A 1 21.77 -22.00 4.20
C MET A 1 22.25 -20.57 4.00
N ALA A 2 21.43 -19.71 3.40
CA ALA A 2 21.74 -18.28 3.40
C ALA A 2 21.43 -17.76 4.81
N PHE A 3 22.45 -17.28 5.52
CA PHE A 3 22.24 -16.62 6.79
C PHE A 3 21.79 -15.19 6.48
N GLU A 4 20.54 -14.85 6.79
CA GLU A 4 20.12 -13.45 6.82
C GLU A 4 20.61 -12.79 8.11
N VAL A 5 20.58 -11.47 8.16
CA VAL A 5 21.03 -10.70 9.32
C VAL A 5 19.89 -9.88 9.92
N ARG A 6 19.82 -9.87 11.25
CA ARG A 6 18.93 -9.00 12.02
C ARG A 6 19.74 -7.89 12.67
N ALA A 7 19.28 -6.66 12.46
CA ALA A 7 19.82 -5.45 13.07
C ALA A 7 18.70 -4.68 13.77
N SER A 8 19.06 -3.93 14.82
CA SER A 8 18.13 -3.06 15.55
C SER A 8 18.70 -1.65 15.60
N TYR A 9 17.84 -0.67 15.44
CA TYR A 9 18.23 0.74 15.34
C TYR A 9 17.53 1.58 16.42
N SER A 10 18.20 2.64 16.87
CA SER A 10 17.61 3.76 17.62
C SER A 10 18.27 5.05 17.18
N ASP A 11 17.49 6.10 16.98
CA ASP A 11 17.97 7.43 16.59
C ASP A 11 18.91 7.39 15.37
N GLY A 12 18.57 6.53 14.39
CA GLY A 12 19.34 6.31 13.17
C GLY A 12 20.65 5.52 13.35
N LYS A 13 20.97 5.07 14.57
CA LYS A 13 22.20 4.33 14.87
C LYS A 13 21.92 2.85 15.12
N LEU A 14 22.84 2.02 14.66
CA LEU A 14 22.85 0.59 14.91
C LEU A 14 23.13 0.34 16.41
N LYS A 15 22.25 -0.40 17.10
CA LYS A 15 22.40 -0.69 18.54
C LYS A 15 23.48 -1.72 18.84
N ALA A 16 23.66 -2.69 17.96
CA ALA A 16 24.61 -3.78 18.09
C ALA A 16 24.96 -4.36 16.70
N PRO A 17 26.11 -5.03 16.54
CA PRO A 17 26.45 -5.72 15.30
C PRO A 17 25.30 -6.65 14.83
N PRO A 18 25.03 -6.73 13.51
CA PRO A 18 23.95 -7.57 13.01
C PRO A 18 24.18 -9.03 13.40
N LYS A 19 23.11 -9.72 13.81
CA LYS A 19 23.15 -11.12 14.23
C LYS A 19 22.58 -12.02 13.12
N PRO A 20 23.20 -13.16 12.82
CA PRO A 20 22.60 -14.15 11.92
C PRO A 20 21.21 -14.57 12.40
N CYS A 21 20.26 -14.68 11.48
CA CYS A 21 18.91 -15.16 11.73
C CYS A 21 18.38 -15.99 10.57
N ALA A 22 17.34 -16.77 10.83
CA ALA A 22 16.58 -17.44 9.78
C ALA A 22 15.78 -16.40 8.97
N GLY A 23 15.79 -16.55 7.64
CA GLY A 23 15.07 -15.70 6.70
C GLY A 23 15.14 -16.28 5.30
N ASN A 24 14.16 -15.94 4.47
CA ASN A 24 14.18 -16.19 3.04
C ASN A 24 14.55 -14.88 2.34
N GLN A 25 15.13 -14.97 1.14
CA GLN A 25 15.53 -13.81 0.33
C GLN A 25 14.50 -12.68 0.38
N GLY A 26 14.87 -11.56 1.00
CA GLY A 26 14.02 -10.39 1.09
C GLY A 26 14.47 -9.41 2.15
N THR A 27 13.54 -8.60 2.64
CA THR A 27 13.79 -7.70 3.76
C THR A 27 12.51 -7.57 4.57
N GLN A 28 12.64 -7.77 5.88
CA GLN A 28 11.56 -7.52 6.84
C GLN A 28 11.93 -6.33 7.71
N ILE A 29 11.06 -5.33 7.72
CA ILE A 29 11.19 -4.16 8.58
C ILE A 29 10.10 -4.25 9.65
N THR A 30 10.50 -4.19 10.92
CA THR A 30 9.60 -4.15 12.06
C THR A 30 9.73 -2.79 12.74
N VAL A 31 8.60 -2.10 12.91
CA VAL A 31 8.52 -0.80 13.59
C VAL A 31 7.64 -0.97 14.83
N GLU A 32 8.20 -0.66 15.99
CA GLU A 32 7.53 -0.78 17.29
C GLU A 32 7.48 0.59 17.98
N ASP A 33 6.47 0.79 18.84
CA ASP A 33 6.30 1.98 19.66
C ASP A 33 6.41 3.31 18.89
N LEU A 34 5.66 3.43 17.79
CA LEU A 34 5.63 4.65 16.97
C LEU A 34 5.28 5.89 17.83
N PHE A 35 6.13 6.92 17.73
CA PHE A 35 6.05 8.16 18.52
C PHE A 35 6.23 8.01 20.05
N TYR A 36 6.90 6.96 20.53
CA TYR A 36 7.18 6.79 21.96
C TYR A 36 7.87 8.00 22.60
N ASN A 37 8.74 8.70 21.85
CA ASN A 37 9.52 9.84 22.30
C ASN A 37 8.85 11.21 22.05
N ILE A 38 7.67 11.26 21.42
CA ILE A 38 6.93 12.50 21.14
C ILE A 38 5.47 12.34 21.58
N ALA A 39 5.21 12.63 22.86
CA ALA A 39 3.90 12.46 23.49
C ALA A 39 2.77 13.22 22.78
N THR A 40 3.04 14.42 22.25
CA THR A 40 2.06 15.23 21.51
C THR A 40 1.63 14.58 20.20
N ARG A 41 2.58 14.01 19.44
CA ARG A 41 2.27 13.26 18.19
C ARG A 41 1.52 11.97 18.50
N ARG A 42 1.91 11.26 19.57
CA ARG A 42 1.21 10.05 20.01
C ARG A 42 -0.26 10.35 20.37
N LYS A 43 -0.53 11.46 21.08
CA LYS A 43 -1.88 11.91 21.42
C LYS A 43 -2.68 12.40 20.21
N ALA A 44 -2.01 12.85 19.14
CA ALA A 44 -2.64 13.31 17.91
C ALA A 44 -3.03 12.15 16.97
N LEU A 45 -2.54 10.92 17.21
CA LEU A 45 -3.05 9.74 16.52
C LEU A 45 -4.54 9.56 16.82
N LYS A 46 -5.28 9.15 15.80
CA LYS A 46 -6.67 8.78 16.00
C LYS A 46 -6.77 7.41 16.67
N ASN A 47 -8.00 6.92 16.84
CA ASN A 47 -8.19 5.57 17.36
C ASN A 47 -7.54 4.51 16.43
N PRO A 48 -7.13 3.35 16.98
CA PRO A 48 -6.42 2.33 16.21
C PRO A 48 -7.13 1.85 14.94
N SER A 49 -8.47 1.78 14.97
CA SER A 49 -9.27 1.35 13.82
C SER A 49 -9.21 2.35 12.67
N GLU A 50 -9.24 3.66 12.96
CA GLU A 50 -9.09 4.71 11.95
C GLU A 50 -7.69 4.73 11.34
N GLU A 51 -6.64 4.58 12.16
CA GLU A 51 -5.27 4.49 11.65
C GLU A 51 -5.04 3.22 10.81
N TYR A 52 -5.63 2.09 11.22
CA TYR A 52 -5.61 0.87 10.42
C TYR A 52 -6.35 1.05 9.08
N GLY A 53 -7.49 1.75 9.07
CA GLY A 53 -8.19 2.10 7.83
C GLY A 53 -7.32 2.90 6.85
N LYS A 54 -6.51 3.84 7.36
CA LYS A 54 -5.54 4.58 6.53
C LYS A 54 -4.42 3.68 5.99
N ILE A 55 -3.97 2.68 6.76
CA ILE A 55 -2.99 1.69 6.29
C ILE A 55 -3.59 0.90 5.11
N LEU A 56 -4.82 0.40 5.25
CA LEU A 56 -5.52 -0.31 4.17
C LEU A 56 -5.66 0.57 2.93
N GLU A 57 -6.01 1.84 3.11
CA GLU A 57 -6.11 2.81 2.02
C GLU A 57 -4.77 2.99 1.30
N VAL A 58 -3.67 3.23 2.03
CA VAL A 58 -2.35 3.39 1.41
C VAL A 58 -1.92 2.14 0.66
N VAL A 59 -1.96 0.96 1.29
CA VAL A 59 -1.53 -0.27 0.64
C VAL A 59 -2.41 -0.64 -0.55
N GLY A 60 -3.74 -0.46 -0.43
CA GLY A 60 -4.68 -0.67 -1.53
C GLY A 60 -4.44 0.26 -2.72
N ARG A 61 -4.06 1.52 -2.48
CA ARG A 61 -3.69 2.46 -3.55
C ARG A 61 -2.44 2.01 -4.29
N TYR A 62 -1.38 1.64 -3.56
CA TYR A 62 -0.14 1.15 -4.17
C TYR A 62 -0.35 -0.17 -4.91
N SER A 63 -1.22 -1.05 -4.42
CA SER A 63 -1.49 -2.33 -5.09
C SER A 63 -2.21 -2.14 -6.42
N VAL A 64 -3.08 -1.14 -6.55
CA VAL A 64 -3.70 -0.79 -7.85
C VAL A 64 -2.67 -0.27 -8.85
N HIS A 65 -1.77 0.61 -8.42
CA HIS A 65 -0.72 1.16 -9.30
C HIS A 65 0.29 0.10 -9.73
N ASN A 66 0.68 -0.79 -8.80
CA ASN A 66 1.70 -1.82 -9.00
C ASN A 66 1.05 -3.18 -9.34
N ALA A 67 0.20 -3.20 -10.37
CA ALA A 67 -0.38 -4.43 -10.86
C ALA A 67 0.71 -5.46 -11.24
N GLY A 68 0.41 -6.75 -11.07
CA GLY A 68 1.39 -7.83 -11.16
C GLY A 68 2.17 -8.12 -9.87
N ILE A 69 2.27 -7.17 -8.93
CA ILE A 69 2.90 -7.37 -7.60
C ILE A 69 1.82 -7.70 -6.56
N SER A 70 2.07 -8.72 -5.74
CA SER A 70 1.16 -9.13 -4.67
C SER A 70 1.38 -8.30 -3.40
N PHE A 71 0.31 -7.71 -2.89
CA PHE A 71 0.27 -6.99 -1.62
C PHE A 71 -0.67 -7.72 -0.65
N SER A 72 -0.36 -7.66 0.65
CA SER A 72 -1.28 -8.12 1.69
C SER A 72 -1.20 -7.27 2.95
N VAL A 73 -2.35 -7.07 3.59
CA VAL A 73 -2.46 -6.41 4.91
C VAL A 73 -3.37 -7.23 5.79
N LYS A 74 -2.93 -7.51 7.02
CA LYS A 74 -3.71 -8.21 8.03
C LYS A 74 -3.33 -7.72 9.41
N LYS A 75 -4.23 -7.89 10.37
CA LYS A 75 -3.91 -7.67 11.79
C LYS A 75 -3.07 -8.83 12.33
N GLN A 76 -2.25 -8.52 13.31
CA GLN A 76 -1.47 -9.55 14.01
C GLN A 76 -2.42 -10.55 14.68
N GLY A 77 -2.14 -11.84 14.50
CA GLY A 77 -2.97 -12.93 15.02
C GLY A 77 -4.15 -13.32 14.13
N GLU A 78 -4.50 -12.52 13.11
CA GLU A 78 -5.52 -12.88 12.15
C GLU A 78 -4.94 -13.70 10.98
N THR A 79 -5.71 -14.69 10.54
CA THR A 79 -5.34 -15.56 9.40
C THR A 79 -5.75 -14.94 8.07
N VAL A 80 -6.86 -14.20 8.06
CA VAL A 80 -7.43 -13.58 6.86
C VAL A 80 -6.83 -12.19 6.68
N ALA A 81 -6.50 -11.85 5.44
CA ALA A 81 -6.01 -10.53 5.07
C ALA A 81 -7.17 -9.64 4.60
N ASP A 82 -7.22 -8.41 5.11
CA ASP A 82 -8.22 -7.40 4.74
C ASP A 82 -7.93 -6.83 3.34
N VAL A 83 -6.65 -6.73 2.97
CA VAL A 83 -6.20 -6.44 1.61
C VAL A 83 -5.37 -7.63 1.13
N ARG A 84 -5.69 -8.13 -0.06
CA ARG A 84 -4.92 -9.17 -0.72
C ARG A 84 -5.02 -9.02 -2.24
N THR A 85 -3.91 -8.76 -2.91
CA THR A 85 -3.81 -8.85 -4.37
C THR A 85 -3.01 -10.08 -4.78
N LEU A 86 -3.24 -10.54 -6.00
CA LEU A 86 -2.58 -11.74 -6.53
C LEU A 86 -1.38 -11.35 -7.40
N PRO A 87 -0.33 -12.19 -7.44
CA PRO A 87 0.68 -12.08 -8.48
C PRO A 87 0.02 -12.12 -9.87
N ASN A 88 0.53 -11.34 -10.82
CA ASN A 88 0.00 -11.24 -12.19
C ASN A 88 -1.45 -10.74 -12.32
N ALA A 89 -2.06 -10.18 -11.27
CA ALA A 89 -3.36 -9.53 -11.38
C ALA A 89 -3.26 -8.25 -12.21
N SER A 90 -4.28 -7.98 -13.04
CA SER A 90 -4.37 -6.73 -13.79
C SER A 90 -4.72 -5.55 -12.89
N THR A 91 -4.52 -4.32 -13.37
CA THR A 91 -4.96 -3.10 -12.66
C THR A 91 -6.46 -3.14 -12.36
N VAL A 92 -7.28 -3.62 -13.31
CA VAL A 92 -8.74 -3.74 -13.13
C VAL A 92 -9.10 -4.78 -12.07
N ASP A 93 -8.37 -5.90 -11.99
CA ASP A 93 -8.58 -6.91 -10.94
C ASP A 93 -8.24 -6.36 -9.56
N ASN A 94 -7.17 -5.58 -9.45
CA ASN A 94 -6.82 -4.91 -8.20
C ASN A 94 -7.85 -3.83 -7.84
N ILE A 95 -8.36 -3.04 -8.80
CA ILE A 95 -9.46 -2.09 -8.54
C ILE A 95 -10.70 -2.84 -8.04
N ARG A 96 -11.07 -3.96 -8.66
CA ARG A 96 -12.18 -4.81 -8.22
C ARG A 96 -11.97 -5.32 -6.79
N SER A 97 -10.76 -5.77 -6.47
CA SER A 97 -10.46 -6.32 -5.14
C SER A 97 -10.46 -5.27 -4.04
N ILE A 98 -10.02 -4.03 -4.33
CA ILE A 98 -9.86 -2.97 -3.33
C ILE A 98 -11.14 -2.13 -3.20
N PHE A 99 -11.77 -1.78 -4.32
CA PHE A 99 -12.92 -0.87 -4.36
C PHE A 99 -14.25 -1.58 -4.64
N GLY A 100 -14.20 -2.88 -4.97
CA GLY A 100 -15.37 -3.71 -5.16
C GLY A 100 -15.84 -3.79 -6.62
N ASN A 101 -16.68 -4.79 -6.86
CA ASN A 101 -17.17 -5.11 -8.19
C ASN A 101 -18.02 -3.99 -8.82
N ALA A 102 -18.77 -3.24 -8.01
CA ALA A 102 -19.59 -2.13 -8.47
C ALA A 102 -18.78 -1.04 -9.19
N VAL A 103 -17.53 -0.79 -8.76
CA VAL A 103 -16.65 0.19 -9.42
C VAL A 103 -16.03 -0.43 -10.67
N SER A 104 -15.52 -1.66 -10.56
CA SER A 104 -14.75 -2.31 -11.63
C SER A 104 -15.54 -2.51 -12.93
N ARG A 105 -16.88 -2.55 -12.86
CA ARG A 105 -17.76 -2.72 -14.03
C ARG A 105 -17.97 -1.42 -14.81
N GLU A 106 -17.76 -0.28 -14.15
CA GLU A 106 -18.06 1.03 -14.71
C GLU A 106 -16.78 1.79 -15.10
N LEU A 107 -15.66 1.08 -15.31
CA LEU A 107 -14.37 1.71 -15.65
C LEU A 107 -14.23 1.97 -17.15
N ILE A 108 -13.70 3.14 -17.49
CA ILE A 108 -13.24 3.54 -18.81
C ILE A 108 -11.73 3.71 -18.72
N GLU A 109 -11.00 3.02 -19.61
CA GLU A 109 -9.56 3.21 -19.75
C GLU A 109 -9.27 4.58 -20.39
N ILE A 110 -8.30 5.29 -19.83
CA ILE A 110 -7.83 6.57 -20.33
C ILE A 110 -6.33 6.52 -20.58
N GLY A 111 -5.89 7.22 -21.61
CA GLY A 111 -4.47 7.36 -21.92
C GLY A 111 -4.23 8.56 -22.82
N CYS A 112 -3.20 9.32 -22.53
CA CYS A 112 -2.71 10.37 -23.42
C CYS A 112 -1.20 10.56 -23.28
N GLU A 113 -0.57 11.09 -24.32
CA GLU A 113 0.84 11.43 -24.34
C GLU A 113 0.99 12.74 -25.12
N ASP A 114 1.75 13.69 -24.57
CA ASP A 114 2.07 14.95 -25.23
C ASP A 114 3.58 15.16 -25.19
N LYS A 115 4.21 15.08 -26.37
CA LYS A 115 5.65 15.27 -26.54
C LYS A 115 6.10 16.71 -26.33
N THR A 116 5.23 17.68 -26.61
CA THR A 116 5.51 19.11 -26.43
C THR A 116 5.57 19.44 -24.94
N LEU A 117 4.64 18.87 -24.17
CA LEU A 117 4.57 19.02 -22.72
C LEU A 117 5.42 17.99 -21.95
N ALA A 118 6.07 17.06 -22.66
CA ALA A 118 6.90 15.98 -22.10
C ALA A 118 6.18 15.16 -21.00
N PHE A 119 4.91 14.80 -21.21
CA PHE A 119 4.15 14.01 -20.25
C PHE A 119 3.39 12.84 -20.89
N LYS A 120 3.13 11.81 -20.08
CA LYS A 120 2.28 10.67 -20.40
C LYS A 120 1.35 10.40 -19.23
N MET A 121 0.12 10.00 -19.55
CA MET A 121 -0.90 9.60 -18.59
C MET A 121 -1.56 8.31 -19.06
N ASN A 122 -1.86 7.43 -18.11
CA ASN A 122 -2.72 6.27 -18.28
C ASN A 122 -3.53 6.05 -17.00
N GLY A 123 -4.61 5.28 -17.10
CA GLY A 123 -5.39 4.90 -15.94
C GLY A 123 -6.82 4.52 -16.28
N TYR A 124 -7.67 4.54 -15.25
CA TYR A 124 -9.09 4.24 -15.36
C TYR A 124 -9.90 5.31 -14.64
N ILE A 125 -11.04 5.69 -15.22
CA ILE A 125 -12.04 6.56 -14.60
C ILE A 125 -13.39 5.86 -14.60
N SER A 126 -14.28 6.21 -13.67
CA SER A 126 -15.64 5.73 -13.72
C SER A 126 -16.44 6.43 -14.82
N ASN A 127 -17.33 5.70 -15.48
CA ASN A 127 -18.31 6.26 -16.40
C ASN A 127 -19.42 7.03 -15.65
N ALA A 128 -20.37 7.61 -16.39
CA ALA A 128 -21.45 8.41 -15.84
C ALA A 128 -22.52 7.63 -15.05
N ASN A 129 -22.54 6.29 -15.10
CA ASN A 129 -23.50 5.45 -14.39
C ASN A 129 -23.08 5.19 -12.94
N TYR A 130 -21.81 5.42 -12.60
CA TYR A 130 -21.31 5.24 -11.24
C TYR A 130 -21.34 6.55 -10.46
N SER A 131 -21.90 6.51 -9.24
CA SER A 131 -21.95 7.68 -8.36
C SER A 131 -21.80 7.27 -6.90
N VAL A 132 -21.03 8.05 -6.16
CA VAL A 132 -20.78 7.89 -4.72
C VAL A 132 -20.72 9.24 -4.02
N LYS A 133 -21.02 9.24 -2.72
CA LYS A 133 -21.03 10.47 -1.90
C LYS A 133 -19.66 11.13 -1.76
N LYS A 134 -18.57 10.35 -1.86
CA LYS A 134 -17.19 10.83 -1.71
C LYS A 134 -16.39 10.42 -2.93
N CYS A 135 -15.72 11.38 -3.55
CA CYS A 135 -14.80 11.12 -4.65
C CYS A 135 -13.62 10.27 -4.16
N ILE A 136 -13.33 9.20 -4.90
CA ILE A 136 -12.12 8.38 -4.73
C ILE A 136 -11.20 8.74 -5.89
N PHE A 137 -10.07 9.38 -5.58
CA PHE A 137 -9.11 9.83 -6.58
C PHE A 137 -7.70 9.33 -6.22
N LEU A 138 -7.15 8.49 -7.09
CA LEU A 138 -5.79 7.95 -6.98
C LEU A 138 -4.95 8.62 -8.06
N LEU A 139 -3.93 9.36 -7.66
CA LEU A 139 -2.99 10.03 -8.55
C LEU A 139 -1.57 9.64 -8.18
N PHE A 140 -0.82 9.19 -9.18
CA PHE A 140 0.58 8.82 -9.07
C PHE A 140 1.37 9.60 -10.12
N ILE A 141 2.46 10.25 -9.70
CA ILE A 141 3.33 11.05 -10.55
C ILE A 141 4.76 10.57 -10.29
N ASN A 142 5.44 10.09 -11.35
CA ASN A 142 6.84 9.69 -11.33
C ASN A 142 7.19 8.68 -10.21
N LEU A 143 6.48 7.55 -10.18
CA LEU A 143 6.81 6.39 -9.35
C LEU A 143 7.40 5.26 -10.17
#